data_AF-A0A1B9EVQ8-F1
#
_entry.id   AF-A0A1B9EVQ8-F1
#
_cell.length_a   1.000
_cell.length_b   1.000
_cell.length_c   1.000
_cell.angle_alpha   90.00
_cell.angle_beta   90.00
_cell.angle_gamma   90.00
#
_symmetry.space_group_name_H-M   'P 1'
#
loop_
_entity.id
_entity.type
_entity.pdbx_description
1 polymer ?
#
loop_
_entity_poly.entity_id
_entity_poly.type
_entity_poly.pdbx_seq_one_letter_code
_entity_poly.pdbx_strand_id
1 'polypeptide(L)'
;MPHPKAYLALCTHTHLFPGARCRLQGLPHPAAFAATPEPIEAHLRFSDGTATAAELHTESPTGPTLTVAAYTTAAGTPIDDSTWAVKGIAQKEDEVELTIGAPNRA
;
A
#
# COMPACT_ATOMS: atom_id res chain seq x y z
N MET A 1 -23.44 2.82 9.36
CA MET A 1 -22.55 2.41 8.26
C MET A 1 -21.30 1.82 8.91
N PRO A 2 -20.97 0.53 8.75
CA PRO A 2 -19.65 0.07 9.16
C PRO A 2 -18.63 0.88 8.34
N HIS A 3 -17.65 1.48 9.02
CA HIS A 3 -16.53 2.08 8.31
C HIS A 3 -15.86 0.96 7.50
N PRO A 4 -15.49 1.18 6.23
CA PRO A 4 -14.65 0.23 5.52
C PRO A 4 -13.46 -0.12 6.42
N LYS A 5 -13.23 -1.42 6.60
CA LYS A 5 -12.15 -1.89 7.47
C LYS A 5 -10.83 -1.61 6.76
N ALA A 6 -10.12 -0.58 7.18
CA ALA A 6 -8.77 -0.33 6.69
C ALA A 6 -7.82 -1.44 7.13
N TYR A 7 -7.09 -2.04 6.19
CA TYR A 7 -6.10 -3.09 6.46
C TYR A 7 -4.75 -2.48 6.83
N LEU A 8 -3.98 -3.13 7.69
CA LEU A 8 -2.61 -2.69 8.00
C LEU A 8 -1.67 -3.18 6.90
N ALA A 9 -0.82 -2.29 6.38
CA ALA A 9 0.26 -2.64 5.46
C ALA A 9 1.63 -2.28 6.08
N LEU A 10 2.44 -3.29 6.39
CA LEU A 10 3.77 -3.08 6.95
C LEU A 10 4.79 -2.84 5.84
N CYS A 11 5.35 -1.64 5.76
CA CYS A 11 6.37 -1.27 4.79
C CYS A 11 7.78 -1.47 5.36
N THR A 12 8.68 -1.95 4.51
CA THR A 12 10.06 -2.32 4.89
C THR A 12 10.99 -1.13 5.11
N HIS A 13 10.58 0.07 4.70
CA HIS A 13 11.40 1.29 4.70
C HIS A 13 10.62 2.47 5.29
N THR A 14 11.27 3.62 5.41
CA THR A 14 10.69 4.87 5.97
C THR A 14 9.86 5.65 4.96
N HIS A 15 9.95 5.30 3.68
CA HIS A 15 9.20 5.91 2.57
C HIS A 15 9.07 4.93 1.41
N LEU A 16 8.20 5.24 0.45
CA LEU A 16 8.03 4.46 -0.77
C LEU A 16 9.01 4.88 -1.87
N PHE A 17 9.42 3.90 -2.67
CA PHE A 17 10.25 4.05 -3.86
C PHE A 17 9.98 2.87 -4.80
N PRO A 18 10.37 2.94 -6.08
CA PRO A 18 10.19 1.81 -7.00
C PRO A 18 10.95 0.57 -6.52
N GLY A 19 10.23 -0.51 -6.28
CA GLY A 19 10.73 -1.76 -5.71
C GLY A 19 10.52 -1.91 -4.19
N ALA A 20 10.04 -0.87 -3.50
CA ALA A 20 9.65 -0.97 -2.10
C ALA A 20 8.56 -2.03 -1.92
N ARG A 21 8.54 -2.65 -0.73
CA ARG A 21 7.59 -3.71 -0.39
C ARG A 21 6.78 -3.35 0.84
N CYS A 22 5.47 -3.54 0.75
CA CYS A 22 4.54 -3.41 1.87
C CYS A 22 3.68 -4.68 1.96
N ARG A 23 3.49 -5.19 3.17
CA ARG A 23 2.77 -6.44 3.43
C ARG A 23 1.42 -6.16 4.08
N LEU A 24 0.34 -6.41 3.34
CA LEU A 24 -1.03 -6.31 3.81
C LEU A 24 -1.36 -7.45 4.77
N GLN A 25 -1.90 -7.09 5.93
CA GLN A 25 -2.22 -8.00 7.02
C GLN A 25 -3.74 -8.05 7.28
N GLY A 26 -4.21 -9.20 7.77
CA GLY A 26 -5.59 -9.36 8.24
C GLY A 26 -6.64 -9.45 7.13
N LEU A 27 -6.21 -9.68 5.89
CA LEU A 27 -7.10 -10.03 4.79
C LEU A 27 -7.76 -11.39 5.08
N PRO A 28 -9.08 -11.54 4.90
CA PRO A 28 -9.77 -12.79 5.17
C PRO A 28 -9.36 -13.93 4.22
N HIS A 29 -9.01 -13.58 2.96
CA HIS A 29 -8.61 -14.54 1.93
C HIS A 29 -7.38 -14.03 1.14
N PRO A 30 -6.16 -14.08 1.71
CA PRO A 30 -4.94 -13.53 1.10
C PRO A 30 -4.64 -14.10 -0.29
N ALA A 31 -4.83 -15.42 -0.48
CA ALA A 31 -4.62 -16.09 -1.76
C ALA A 31 -5.57 -15.57 -2.85
N ALA A 32 -6.85 -15.42 -2.52
CA ALA A 32 -7.86 -14.93 -3.45
C ALA A 32 -7.59 -13.47 -3.82
N PHE A 33 -7.26 -12.64 -2.82
CA PHE A 33 -6.89 -11.25 -3.04
C PHE A 33 -5.65 -11.11 -3.93
N ALA A 34 -4.63 -11.95 -3.75
CA ALA A 34 -3.45 -11.91 -4.60
C ALA A 34 -3.74 -12.30 -6.06
N ALA A 35 -4.67 -13.21 -6.29
CA ALA A 35 -5.09 -13.64 -7.63
C ALA A 35 -6.05 -12.65 -8.30
N THR A 36 -6.92 -12.00 -7.52
CA THR A 36 -7.93 -11.06 -8.00
C THR A 36 -8.10 -9.94 -6.96
N PRO A 37 -7.24 -8.91 -7.01
CA PRO A 37 -7.25 -7.86 -6.02
C PRO A 37 -8.50 -6.99 -6.19
N GLU A 38 -9.10 -6.64 -5.06
CA GLU A 38 -10.21 -5.70 -4.97
C GLU A 38 -9.75 -4.37 -4.34
N PRO A 39 -10.45 -3.25 -4.60
CA PRO A 39 -10.11 -1.98 -3.97
C PRO A 39 -10.24 -2.05 -2.45
N ILE A 40 -9.25 -1.53 -1.73
CA ILE A 40 -9.24 -1.50 -0.26
C ILE A 40 -8.66 -0.20 0.28
N GLU A 41 -9.11 0.18 1.47
CA GLU A 41 -8.41 1.13 2.31
C GLU A 41 -7.33 0.41 3.11
N ALA A 42 -6.19 1.08 3.28
CA ALA A 42 -5.07 0.59 4.06
C ALA A 42 -4.44 1.69 4.91
N HIS A 43 -3.82 1.29 6.01
CA HIS A 43 -2.88 2.11 6.75
C HIS A 43 -1.48 1.59 6.49
N LEU A 44 -0.65 2.38 5.80
CA LEU A 44 0.76 2.06 5.67
C LEU A 44 1.43 2.37 7.00
N ARG A 45 2.21 1.42 7.51
CA ARG A 45 3.11 1.62 8.64
C ARG A 45 4.53 1.40 8.18
N PHE A 46 5.32 2.47 8.19
CA PHE A 46 6.71 2.48 7.78
C PHE A 46 7.63 1.95 8.89
N SER A 47 8.87 1.60 8.53
CA SER A 47 9.82 0.99 9.45
C SER A 47 10.29 1.92 10.58
N ASP A 48 10.12 3.23 10.42
CA ASP A 48 10.37 4.24 11.47
C ASP A 48 9.18 4.46 12.41
N GLY A 49 8.09 3.70 12.22
CA GLY A 49 6.86 3.80 13.02
C GLY A 49 5.85 4.82 12.50
N THR A 50 6.20 5.64 11.51
CA THR A 50 5.26 6.56 10.85
C THR A 50 4.13 5.78 10.20
N ALA A 51 2.90 6.30 10.28
CA ALA A 51 1.77 5.71 9.61
C ALA A 51 1.01 6.76 8.79
N THR A 52 0.46 6.34 7.65
CA THR A 52 -0.37 7.18 6.79
C THR A 52 -1.50 6.38 6.15
N ALA A 53 -2.55 7.07 5.74
CA ALA A 53 -3.64 6.47 4.99
C ALA A 53 -3.21 6.17 3.55
N ALA A 54 -3.72 5.08 3.01
CA ALA A 54 -3.55 4.72 1.62
C ALA A 54 -4.77 4.00 1.07
N GLU A 55 -4.97 4.09 -0.24
CA GLU A 55 -6.04 3.42 -0.97
C GLU A 55 -5.44 2.62 -2.11
N LEU A 56 -5.70 1.31 -2.13
CA LEU A 56 -5.39 0.46 -3.27
C LEU A 56 -6.58 0.51 -4.24
N HIS A 57 -6.33 0.97 -5.46
CA HIS A 57 -7.27 0.93 -6.57
C HIS A 57 -6.83 -0.15 -7.55
N THR A 58 -7.77 -0.98 -8.02
CA THR A 58 -7.48 -2.10 -8.93
C THR A 58 -8.06 -1.90 -10.32
N GLU A 59 -8.93 -0.91 -10.50
CA GLU A 59 -9.67 -0.60 -11.73
C GLU A 59 -9.04 0.53 -12.56
N SER A 60 -7.72 0.53 -12.76
CA SER A 60 -7.05 1.53 -13.61
C SER A 60 -6.63 0.92 -14.95
N PRO A 61 -6.75 1.66 -16.08
CA PRO A 61 -6.30 1.19 -17.39
C PRO A 61 -4.79 0.89 -17.45
N THR A 62 -4.01 1.41 -16.50
CA THR A 62 -2.57 1.17 -16.37
C THR A 62 -2.20 0.08 -15.36
N GLY A 63 -3.20 -0.61 -14.80
CA GLY A 63 -3.04 -1.59 -13.73
C GLY A 63 -3.25 -1.01 -12.33
N PRO A 64 -3.11 -1.82 -11.27
CA PRO A 64 -3.41 -1.40 -9.91
C PRO A 64 -2.49 -0.26 -9.43
N THR A 65 -3.03 0.63 -8.60
CA THR A 65 -2.34 1.80 -8.06
C THR A 65 -2.60 1.95 -6.57
N LEU A 66 -1.62 2.47 -5.84
CA LEU A 66 -1.70 2.78 -4.41
C LEU A 66 -1.59 4.30 -4.23
N THR A 67 -2.68 4.94 -3.83
CA THR A 67 -2.69 6.37 -3.44
C THR A 67 -2.29 6.47 -1.99
N VAL A 68 -1.33 7.32 -1.66
CA VAL A 68 -0.77 7.47 -0.31
C VAL A 68 -0.88 8.92 0.11
N ALA A 69 -1.52 9.18 1.24
CA ALA A 69 -1.64 10.53 1.79
C ALA A 69 -0.29 11.04 2.28
N ALA A 70 -0.11 12.37 2.24
CA ALA A 70 1.09 13.04 2.73
C ALA A 70 1.40 12.65 4.19
N TYR A 71 2.69 12.53 4.50
CA TYR A 71 3.16 12.18 5.85
C TYR A 71 4.51 12.81 6.14
N THR A 72 4.85 12.88 7.43
CA THR A 72 6.18 13.31 7.87
C THR A 72 6.87 12.12 8.52
N THR A 73 8.06 11.77 8.06
CA THR A 73 8.84 10.67 8.64
C THR A 73 9.19 10.96 10.10
N ALA A 74 9.61 9.95 10.86
CA ALA A 74 10.02 10.14 12.26
C ALA A 74 11.19 11.14 12.41
N ALA A 75 12.00 11.30 11.36
CA ALA A 75 13.10 12.27 11.31
C ALA A 75 12.64 13.70 10.98
N GLY A 76 11.35 13.94 10.73
CA GLY A 76 10.81 15.25 10.40
C GLY A 76 10.86 15.60 8.91
N THR A 77 11.12 14.63 8.02
CA THR A 77 11.10 14.88 6.56
C THR A 77 9.67 14.85 6.04
N PRO A 78 9.14 15.95 5.46
CA PRO A 78 7.82 15.94 4.83
C PRO A 78 7.88 15.17 3.51
N ILE A 79 6.85 14.36 3.28
CA ILE A 79 6.60 13.62 2.05
C ILE A 79 5.19 13.99 1.59
N ASP A 80 5.08 14.53 0.39
CA ASP A 80 3.79 14.89 -0.21
C ASP A 80 2.95 13.64 -0.51
N ASP A 81 1.65 13.83 -0.73
CA ASP A 81 0.80 12.75 -1.23
C ASP A 81 1.28 12.31 -2.62
N SER A 82 1.07 11.04 -2.93
CA SER A 82 1.51 10.46 -4.20
C SER A 82 0.73 9.21 -4.53
N THR A 83 0.41 9.04 -5.81
CA THR A 83 -0.10 7.78 -6.35
C THR A 83 1.05 6.97 -6.92
N TRP A 84 1.11 5.68 -6.58
CA TRP A 84 2.15 4.76 -7.01
C TRP A 84 1.55 3.64 -7.85
N ALA A 85 2.23 3.24 -8.93
CA ALA A 85 1.88 1.98 -9.58
C ALA A 85 2.14 0.80 -8.63
N VAL A 86 1.35 -0.26 -8.72
CA VAL A 86 1.61 -1.54 -8.05
C VAL A 86 2.04 -2.54 -9.12
N LYS A 87 3.33 -2.92 -9.10
CA LYS A 87 3.93 -3.80 -10.13
C LYS A 87 3.75 -5.28 -9.83
N GLY A 88 3.45 -5.63 -8.59
CA GLY A 88 3.27 -7.01 -8.17
C GLY A 88 2.41 -7.10 -6.94
N ILE A 89 1.56 -8.12 -6.92
CA ILE A 89 0.70 -8.50 -5.80
C ILE A 89 0.88 -10.01 -5.67
N ALA A 90 1.41 -10.47 -4.54
CA ALA A 90 1.70 -11.87 -4.32
C ALA A 90 1.35 -12.27 -2.89
N GLN A 91 0.79 -13.47 -2.73
CA GLN A 91 0.60 -14.04 -1.41
C GLN A 91 1.97 -14.41 -0.80
N LYS A 92 2.15 -14.09 0.48
CA LYS A 92 3.27 -14.53 1.32
C LYS A 92 2.67 -15.07 2.62
N GLU A 93 2.63 -16.39 2.76
CA GLU A 93 2.01 -17.04 3.93
C GLU A 93 0.55 -16.60 4.09
N ASP A 94 0.22 -15.91 5.19
CA ASP A 94 -1.09 -15.34 5.51
C ASP A 94 -1.22 -13.84 5.16
N GLU A 95 -0.20 -13.26 4.52
CA GLU A 95 -0.15 -11.87 4.08
C GLU A 95 -0.18 -11.75 2.55
N VAL A 96 -0.39 -10.52 2.08
CA VAL A 96 -0.20 -10.15 0.66
C VAL A 96 0.90 -9.10 0.56
N GLU A 97 1.95 -9.41 -0.19
CA GLU A 97 3.04 -8.48 -0.49
C GLU A 97 2.70 -7.66 -1.74
N LEU A 98 2.69 -6.34 -1.58
CA LEU A 98 2.65 -5.36 -2.68
C LEU A 98 4.09 -4.97 -3.05
N THR A 99 4.39 -5.01 -4.35
CA THR A 99 5.62 -4.45 -4.91
C THR A 99 5.32 -3.10 -5.56
N ILE A 100 5.91 -2.05 -5.01
CA ILE A 100 5.67 -0.67 -5.43
C ILE A 100 6.41 -0.37 -6.74
N GLY A 101 5.73 0.32 -7.65
CA GLY A 101 6.22 0.73 -8.95
C GLY A 101 6.71 2.17 -8.98
N ALA A 102 6.71 2.76 -10.18
CA ALA A 102 7.02 4.18 -10.33
C ALA A 102 5.91 5.04 -9.71
N PRO A 103 6.23 6.19 -9.12
CA PRO A 103 5.22 7.17 -8.76
C PRO A 103 4.55 7.66 -10.05
N ASN A 104 3.23 7.68 -10.06
CA ASN A 104 2.44 8.27 -11.11
C ASN A 104 2.36 9.78 -10.81
N ARG A 105 3.39 10.52 -11.20
CA ARG A 105 3.34 11.97 -11.16
C ARG A 105 2.41 12.43 -12.28
N ALA A 106 1.24 12.92 -11.92
CA ALA A 106 0.40 13.69 -12.83
C ALA A 106 1.12 14.96 -13.28
#